data_AF-A0A941QKQ1-F1
#
_entry.id   AF-A0A941QKQ1-F1
#
_cell.length_a   1.000
_cell.length_b   1.000
_cell.length_c   1.000
_cell.angle_alpha   90.00
_cell.angle_beta   90.00
_cell.angle_gamma   90.00
#
_symmetry.space_group_name_H-M   'P 1'
#
loop_
_entity.id
_entity.type
_entity.pdbx_description
1 polymer ?
#
loop_
_entity_poly.entity_id
_entity_poly.type
_entity_poly.pdbx_seq_one_letter_code
_entity_poly.pdbx_strand_id
1 'polypeptide(L)'
;MGRLERDPLMAPEGAGDPAARRRARIQVECRNRIRAVIDLPAQVNLQGAALFGLLTYEEATLLRDGLEWILEMRRAARACTSDAGRFGDWPDPPEGLAALARRY
;
A
#
# COMPACT_ATOMS: atom_id res chain seq x y z
N MET A 1 -37.05 23.08 18.96
CA MET A 1 -35.75 22.40 18.80
C MET A 1 -35.96 21.12 18.01
N GLY A 2 -35.86 21.19 16.68
CA GLY A 2 -36.00 20.03 15.81
C GLY A 2 -34.74 19.18 15.86
N ARG A 3 -34.91 17.90 16.22
CA ARG A 3 -33.86 16.88 16.15
C ARG A 3 -33.49 16.75 14.67
N LEU A 4 -32.29 17.18 14.28
CA LEU A 4 -31.74 16.84 12.97
C LEU A 4 -31.60 15.31 12.96
N GLU A 5 -32.59 14.64 12.38
CA GLU A 5 -32.51 13.23 12.06
C GLU A 5 -31.26 13.07 11.20
N ARG A 6 -30.29 12.30 11.71
CA ARG A 6 -29.11 11.94 10.96
C ARG A 6 -29.60 11.28 9.67
N ASP A 7 -29.35 11.97 8.57
CA ASP A 7 -29.65 11.48 7.23
C ASP A 7 -29.09 10.06 7.06
N PRO A 8 -29.92 9.03 6.84
CA PRO A 8 -29.47 7.65 6.69
C PRO A 8 -28.55 7.45 5.47
N LEU A 9 -28.46 8.44 4.57
CA LEU A 9 -27.52 8.46 3.44
C LEU A 9 -26.09 8.87 3.83
N MET A 10 -25.86 9.37 5.05
CA MET A 10 -24.54 9.80 5.56
C MET A 10 -23.92 8.83 6.56
N ALA A 11 -24.57 7.70 6.84
CA ALA A 11 -23.87 6.58 7.50
C ALA A 11 -22.88 6.01 6.48
N PRO A 12 -21.57 5.91 6.78
CA PRO A 12 -20.66 5.24 5.86
C PRO A 12 -21.15 3.81 5.68
N GLU A 13 -21.64 3.49 4.47
CA GLU A 13 -22.04 2.14 4.10
C GLU A 13 -20.90 1.19 4.47
N GLY A 14 -21.18 0.22 5.35
CA GLY A 14 -20.18 -0.72 5.87
C GLY A 14 -19.71 -0.48 7.31
N ALA A 15 -20.20 0.56 8.01
CA ALA A 15 -19.92 0.71 9.44
C ALA A 15 -20.40 -0.48 10.28
N GLY A 16 -21.31 -1.33 9.81
CA GLY A 16 -21.82 -2.51 10.52
C GLY A 16 -21.24 -3.86 10.09
N ASP A 17 -20.62 -3.98 8.91
CA ASP A 17 -20.19 -5.27 8.35
C ASP A 17 -18.77 -5.66 8.84
N PRO A 18 -18.63 -6.74 9.62
CA PRO A 18 -17.32 -7.24 10.06
C PRO A 18 -16.36 -7.55 8.90
N ALA A 19 -16.87 -8.01 7.75
CA ALA A 19 -16.06 -8.34 6.59
C ALA A 19 -15.52 -7.07 5.92
N ALA A 20 -16.34 -6.04 5.73
CA ALA A 20 -15.90 -4.72 5.26
C ALA A 20 -14.84 -4.10 6.18
N ARG A 21 -15.06 -4.12 7.50
CA ARG A 21 -14.08 -3.62 8.49
C ARG A 21 -12.75 -4.38 8.41
N ARG A 22 -12.79 -5.70 8.28
CA ARG A 22 -11.58 -6.54 8.13
C ARG A 22 -10.82 -6.18 6.86
N ARG A 23 -11.54 -6.07 5.74
CA ARG A 23 -10.97 -5.69 4.43
C ARG A 23 -10.29 -4.33 4.47
N ALA A 24 -10.92 -3.34 5.11
CA ALA A 24 -10.33 -2.02 5.32
C ALA A 24 -9.05 -2.08 6.15
N ARG A 25 -9.03 -2.85 7.25
CA ARG A 25 -7.82 -3.02 8.09
C ARG A 25 -6.65 -3.63 7.31
N ILE A 26 -6.92 -4.66 6.50
CA ILE A 26 -5.88 -5.31 5.68
C ILE A 26 -5.31 -4.34 4.64
N GLN A 27 -6.16 -3.53 4.00
CA GLN A 27 -5.72 -2.53 3.03
C GLN A 27 -4.89 -1.41 3.68
N VAL A 28 -5.30 -0.94 4.86
CA VAL A 28 -4.55 0.04 5.66
C VAL A 28 -3.17 -0.53 6.01
N GLU A 29 -3.13 -1.77 6.48
CA GLU A 29 -1.89 -2.44 6.87
C GLU A 29 -0.94 -2.63 5.69
N CYS A 30 -1.43 -3.12 4.55
CA CYS A 30 -0.64 -3.24 3.32
C CYS A 30 -0.03 -1.91 2.91
N ARG A 31 -0.81 -0.82 2.95
CA ARG A 31 -0.34 0.53 2.64
C ARG A 31 0.72 1.01 3.62
N ASN A 32 0.53 0.77 4.92
CA ASN A 32 1.48 1.17 5.96
C ASN A 32 2.82 0.43 5.79
N ARG A 33 2.79 -0.87 5.52
CA ARG A 33 3.99 -1.67 5.24
C ARG A 33 4.75 -1.16 4.02
N ILE A 34 4.06 -0.89 2.91
CA ILE A 34 4.69 -0.31 1.71
C ILE A 34 5.35 1.03 2.05
N ARG A 35 4.63 1.92 2.73
CA ARG A 35 5.12 3.26 3.09
C ARG A 35 6.27 3.25 4.10
N ALA A 36 6.41 2.19 4.91
CA ALA A 36 7.54 2.03 5.80
C ALA A 36 8.86 1.78 5.04
N VAL A 37 8.78 1.28 3.80
CA VAL A 37 9.94 0.99 2.94
C VAL A 37 10.15 2.08 1.91
N ILE A 38 9.08 2.47 1.20
CA ILE A 38 9.08 3.47 0.15
C ILE A 38 7.82 4.33 0.27
N ASP A 39 7.98 5.54 0.81
CA ASP A 39 6.86 6.45 1.04
C ASP A 39 6.35 7.08 -0.27
N LEU A 40 5.26 7.85 -0.18
CA LEU A 40 4.64 8.43 -1.37
C LEU A 40 5.54 9.46 -2.07
N PRO A 41 6.22 10.40 -1.36
CA PRO A 41 7.21 11.27 -1.98
C PRO A 41 8.30 10.50 -2.73
N ALA A 42 8.93 9.50 -2.10
CA ALA A 42 9.97 8.70 -2.72
C ALA A 42 9.46 7.98 -3.98
N GLN A 43 8.23 7.44 -3.96
CA GLN A 43 7.63 6.82 -5.16
C GLN A 43 7.51 7.81 -6.32
N VAL A 44 7.06 9.03 -6.06
CA VAL A 44 6.90 10.06 -7.11
C VAL A 44 8.27 10.51 -7.62
N ASN A 45 9.22 10.75 -6.72
CA ASN A 45 10.55 11.24 -7.08
C ASN A 45 11.35 10.18 -7.84
N LEU A 46 11.24 8.89 -7.47
CA LEU A 46 11.85 7.78 -8.20
C LEU A 46 11.23 7.58 -9.59
N GLN A 47 9.92 7.73 -9.74
CA GLN A 47 9.27 7.71 -11.05
C GLN A 47 9.77 8.86 -11.93
N GLY A 48 9.86 10.08 -11.38
CA GLY A 48 10.44 11.23 -12.08
C GLY A 48 11.89 10.97 -12.50
N ALA A 49 12.72 10.51 -11.57
CA ALA A 49 14.12 10.19 -11.83
C ALA A 49 14.28 9.13 -12.93
N ALA A 50 13.45 8.08 -12.92
CA ALA A 50 13.44 7.07 -13.98
C ALA A 50 13.06 7.66 -15.35
N LEU A 51 12.02 8.51 -15.40
CA LEU A 51 11.57 9.16 -16.64
C LEU A 51 12.62 10.10 -17.24
N PHE A 52 13.39 10.80 -16.40
CA PHE A 52 14.44 11.72 -16.83
C PHE A 52 15.82 11.05 -16.98
N GLY A 53 15.91 9.72 -16.85
CA GLY A 53 17.18 8.99 -16.98
C GLY A 53 18.21 9.32 -15.91
N LEU A 54 17.76 9.72 -14.72
CA LEU A 54 18.61 10.10 -13.59
C LEU A 54 18.99 8.91 -12.68
N LEU A 55 18.42 7.74 -12.93
CA LEU A 55 18.79 6.50 -12.25
C LEU A 55 19.92 5.81 -12.98
N THR A 56 20.87 5.26 -12.22
CA THR A 56 21.79 4.24 -12.74
C THR A 56 21.03 2.99 -13.19
N TYR A 57 21.68 2.10 -13.94
CA TYR A 57 21.06 0.85 -14.39
C TYR A 57 20.63 -0.03 -13.20
N GLU A 58 21.48 -0.08 -12.17
CA GLU A 58 21.24 -0.81 -10.93
C GLU A 58 20.05 -0.23 -10.17
N GLU A 59 19.96 1.09 -10.03
CA GLU A 59 18.83 1.76 -9.37
C GLU A 59 17.52 1.60 -10.14
N ALA A 60 17.56 1.67 -11.48
CA ALA A 60 16.39 1.44 -12.31
C ALA A 60 15.89 -0.01 -12.20
N THR A 61 16.80 -0.97 -12.07
CA THR A 61 16.47 -2.39 -11.82
C THR A 61 15.88 -2.57 -10.43
N LEU A 62 16.48 -1.96 -9.40
CA LEU A 62 15.96 -2.00 -8.04
C LEU A 62 14.56 -1.34 -7.93
N LEU A 63 14.31 -0.24 -8.65
CA LEU A 63 12.99 0.37 -8.73
C LEU A 63 11.98 -0.59 -9.37
N ARG A 64 12.35 -1.31 -10.44
CA ARG A 64 11.49 -2.31 -11.08
C ARG A 64 11.13 -3.43 -10.12
N ASP A 65 12.11 -3.96 -9.39
CA ASP A 65 11.89 -5.01 -8.39
C ASP A 65 11.01 -4.50 -7.24
N GLY A 66 11.18 -3.24 -6.84
CA GLY A 66 10.32 -2.57 -5.86
C GLY A 66 8.86 -2.43 -6.33
N LEU A 67 8.65 -2.15 -7.61
CA LEU A 67 7.29 -2.11 -8.19
C LEU A 67 6.64 -3.49 -8.20
N GLU A 68 7.37 -4.55 -8.58
CA GLU A 68 6.84 -5.93 -8.51
C GLU A 68 6.52 -6.33 -7.07
N TRP A 69 7.39 -5.99 -6.11
CA TRP A 69 7.11 -6.20 -4.69
C TRP A 69 5.83 -5.48 -4.22
N ILE A 70 5.57 -4.23 -4.65
CA ILE A 70 4.32 -3.53 -4.34
C ILE A 70 3.10 -4.28 -4.92
N LEU A 71 3.23 -4.86 -6.12
CA LEU A 71 2.16 -5.67 -6.70
C LEU A 71 1.93 -6.95 -5.90
N GLU A 72 2.99 -7.62 -5.46
CA GLU A 72 2.92 -8.79 -4.59
C GLU A 72 2.30 -8.48 -3.22
N MET A 73 2.68 -7.37 -2.58
CA MET A 73 2.04 -6.88 -1.36
C MET A 73 0.53 -6.72 -1.55
N ARG A 74 0.09 -6.19 -2.69
CA ARG A 74 -1.34 -6.03 -3.01
C ARG A 74 -2.01 -7.37 -3.31
N ARG A 75 -1.31 -8.35 -3.90
CA ARG A 75 -1.80 -9.73 -4.08
C ARG A 75 -1.99 -10.40 -2.71
N ALA A 76 -1.02 -10.30 -1.81
CA ALA A 76 -1.09 -10.80 -0.43
C ALA A 76 -2.26 -10.18 0.35
N ALA A 77 -2.47 -8.87 0.25
CA ALA A 77 -3.62 -8.19 0.88
C ALA A 77 -4.98 -8.73 0.39
N ARG A 78 -5.10 -9.03 -0.90
CA ARG A 78 -6.32 -9.66 -1.45
C ARG A 78 -6.51 -11.07 -0.93
N ALA A 79 -5.45 -11.88 -0.90
CA ALA A 79 -5.48 -13.24 -0.37
C ALA A 79 -5.87 -13.27 1.12
N CYS A 80 -5.30 -12.36 1.93
CA CYS A 80 -5.69 -12.18 3.32
C CYS A 80 -7.16 -11.81 3.46
N THR A 81 -7.73 -11.05 2.53
CA THR A 81 -9.15 -10.68 2.58
C THR A 81 -10.06 -11.89 2.34
N SER A 82 -9.71 -12.76 1.39
CA SER A 82 -10.48 -13.96 1.04
C SER A 82 -10.35 -15.09 2.05
N ASP A 83 -9.22 -15.19 2.76
CA ASP A 83 -8.95 -16.25 3.73
C ASP A 83 -8.55 -15.65 5.08
N ALA A 84 -9.35 -15.94 6.12
CA ALA A 84 -9.10 -15.44 7.47
C ALA A 84 -7.80 -15.97 8.10
N GLY A 85 -7.35 -17.16 7.69
CA GLY A 85 -6.16 -17.84 8.23
C GLY A 85 -4.83 -17.35 7.66
N ARG A 86 -4.83 -16.64 6.53
CA ARG A 86 -3.61 -16.17 5.82
C ARG A 86 -3.04 -14.84 6.31
N PHE A 87 -3.38 -14.40 7.52
CA PHE A 87 -2.91 -13.10 8.01
C PHE A 87 -1.43 -13.16 8.39
N GLY A 88 -0.55 -12.56 7.57
CA GLY A 88 0.88 -12.47 7.91
C GLY A 88 1.83 -12.81 6.76
N ASP A 89 1.35 -13.37 5.66
CA ASP A 89 2.18 -13.77 4.52
C ASP A 89 2.50 -12.57 3.60
N TRP A 90 3.30 -11.63 4.11
CA TRP A 90 3.73 -10.45 3.36
C TRP A 90 5.12 -10.68 2.76
N PRO A 91 5.32 -10.39 1.47
CA PRO A 91 6.64 -10.51 0.86
C PRO A 91 7.62 -9.48 1.46
N ASP A 92 8.87 -9.90 1.62
CA ASP A 92 9.95 -9.01 2.03
C ASP A 92 10.26 -8.00 0.91
N PRO A 93 10.62 -6.75 1.26
CA PRO A 93 11.05 -5.78 0.27
C PRO A 93 12.39 -6.19 -0.35
N PRO A 94 12.65 -5.82 -1.62
CA PRO A 94 13.96 -5.98 -2.24
C PRO A 94 15.07 -5.32 -1.43
N GLU A 95 16.21 -5.98 -1.35
CA GLU A 95 17.38 -5.46 -0.66
C GLU A 95 17.79 -4.10 -1.26
N GLY A 96 18.08 -3.12 -0.40
CA GLY A 96 18.48 -1.78 -0.83
C GLY A 96 17.33 -0.84 -1.21
N LEU A 97 16.09 -1.32 -1.41
CA LEU A 97 14.96 -0.47 -1.82
C LEU A 97 14.72 0.69 -0.84
N ALA A 98 14.75 0.41 0.46
CA ALA A 98 14.59 1.44 1.48
C ALA A 98 15.74 2.48 1.48
N ALA A 99 16.95 2.05 1.11
CA ALA A 99 18.09 2.95 1.01
C ALA A 99 17.99 3.84 -0.24
N LEU A 100 17.54 3.27 -1.36
CA LEU A 100 17.21 4.02 -2.57
C LEU A 100 16.11 5.04 -2.30
N ALA A 101 15.02 4.62 -1.64
CA ALA A 101 13.90 5.50 -1.29
C ALA A 101 14.33 6.70 -0.43
N ARG A 102 15.25 6.54 0.53
CA ARG A 102 15.74 7.67 1.35
C ARG A 102 16.52 8.74 0.57
N ARG A 103 17.00 8.42 -0.63
CA ARG A 103 17.78 9.34 -1.47
C ARG A 103 16.90 10.18 -2.40
N TYR A 104 15.64 9.82 -2.56
CA TYR A 104 14.68 10.44 -3.49
C TYR A 104 13.46 10.93 -2.72
#